data_AF-A0A085Z774-F1
#
_entry.id   AF-A0A085Z774-F1
#
_cell.length_a   1.000
_cell.length_b   1.000
_cell.length_c   1.000
_cell.angle_alpha   90.00
_cell.angle_beta   90.00
_cell.angle_gamma   90.00
#
_symmetry.space_group_name_H-M   'P 1'
#
loop_
_entity.id
_entity.type
_entity.pdbx_description
1 polymer ?
#
loop_
_entity_poly.entity_id
_entity_poly.type
_entity_poly.pdbx_seq_one_letter_code
_entity_poly.pdbx_strand_id
1 'polypeptide(L)'
;MKNLSFLAVMLLFPTAQINAQTKLISFKSHSGDMKYFENSIIENSYNTNYSNLGIRPERYVTSSRLDSVIIIDDDKSVIVTSKTCKMTDFDISEKWKPGRDTVYNHRVFSDRNIETMKKTLKEKYNFQNDIDSTVFLKYDEKTKKYKPISTKRKIKKAEIKSLESKEGIMYVLVLAIAVFGAVFICRKNR
;
A
#
# COMPACT_ATOMS: atom_id res chain seq x y z
N MET A 1 45.45 24.00 12.12
CA MET A 1 44.00 23.72 11.98
C MET A 1 43.53 23.67 10.52
N LYS A 2 44.34 23.19 9.56
CA LYS A 2 43.91 23.09 8.15
C LYS A 2 43.19 21.76 7.85
N ASN A 3 43.37 20.78 8.74
CA ASN A 3 42.91 19.40 8.54
C ASN A 3 41.47 19.18 9.04
N LEU A 4 40.92 20.10 9.83
CA LEU A 4 39.56 20.01 10.40
C LEU A 4 38.49 20.48 9.40
N SER A 5 38.83 21.43 8.53
CA SER A 5 37.96 21.88 7.43
C SER A 5 37.76 20.78 6.37
N PHE A 6 38.81 19.98 6.12
CA PHE A 6 38.75 18.84 5.19
C PHE A 6 37.81 17.73 5.68
N LEU A 7 37.74 17.52 7.00
CA LEU A 7 36.84 16.54 7.63
C LEU A 7 35.36 16.97 7.52
N ALA A 8 35.09 18.28 7.63
CA ALA A 8 33.73 18.82 7.54
C ALA A 8 33.13 18.75 6.13
N VAL A 9 33.97 18.86 5.08
CA VAL A 9 33.53 18.73 3.68
C VAL A 9 33.28 17.27 3.30
N MET A 10 34.05 16.33 3.85
CA MET A 10 33.88 14.89 3.58
C MET A 10 32.61 14.29 4.20
N LEU A 11 32.06 14.90 5.25
CA LEU A 11 30.85 14.45 5.94
C LEU A 11 29.53 14.93 5.29
N LEU A 12 29.59 15.77 4.25
CA LEU A 12 28.41 16.34 3.58
C LEU A 12 27.94 15.55 2.34
N PHE A 13 28.52 14.38 2.03
CA PHE A 13 28.24 13.65 0.78
C PHE A 13 27.91 12.15 0.94
N PRO A 14 26.80 11.77 1.61
CA PRO A 14 26.03 10.69 1.01
C PRO A 14 24.52 10.83 1.26
N THR A 15 23.85 11.78 0.62
CA THR A 15 22.38 11.89 0.65
C THR A 15 21.79 12.00 -0.75
N ALA A 16 22.04 11.01 -1.62
CA ALA A 16 21.25 10.86 -2.86
C ALA A 16 21.36 9.45 -3.46
N GLN A 17 20.72 8.47 -2.84
CA GLN A 17 20.46 7.17 -3.47
C GLN A 17 19.02 6.74 -3.20
N ILE A 18 18.04 7.54 -3.63
CA ILE A 18 16.65 7.10 -3.76
C ILE A 18 16.49 6.61 -5.20
N ASN A 19 16.98 5.40 -5.49
CA ASN A 19 16.84 4.80 -6.80
C ASN A 19 15.47 4.13 -6.91
N ALA A 20 14.49 4.84 -7.47
CA ALA A 20 13.35 4.22 -8.15
C ALA A 20 13.66 4.14 -9.65
N GLN A 21 14.73 3.45 -10.04
CA GLN A 21 15.05 3.25 -11.46
C GLN A 21 14.15 2.14 -12.03
N THR A 22 13.52 2.40 -13.18
CA THR A 22 12.84 1.34 -13.93
C THR A 22 13.88 0.37 -14.50
N LYS A 23 13.50 -0.90 -14.70
CA LYS A 23 14.41 -1.94 -15.20
C LYS A 23 15.06 -1.58 -16.54
N LEU A 24 14.32 -0.90 -17.42
CA LEU A 24 14.83 -0.40 -18.70
C LEU A 24 15.95 0.64 -18.50
N ILE A 25 15.74 1.56 -17.55
CA ILE A 25 16.72 2.61 -17.24
C ILE A 25 17.95 1.99 -16.56
N SER A 26 17.76 1.04 -15.65
CA SER A 26 18.85 0.33 -14.97
C SER A 26 19.69 -0.51 -15.95
N PHE A 27 19.06 -1.23 -16.87
CA PHE A 27 19.76 -2.01 -17.88
C PHE A 27 20.58 -1.13 -18.82
N LYS A 28 19.99 -0.01 -19.26
CA LYS A 28 20.70 0.98 -20.09
C LYS A 28 21.81 1.71 -19.32
N SER A 29 21.62 2.01 -18.04
CA SER A 29 22.61 2.70 -17.22
C SER A 29 23.82 1.83 -16.86
N HIS A 30 23.65 0.50 -16.86
CA HIS A 30 24.73 -0.46 -16.65
C HIS A 30 25.33 -0.98 -17.96
N SER A 31 25.24 -0.19 -19.04
CA SER A 31 25.79 -0.51 -20.38
C SER A 31 25.22 -1.78 -21.01
N GLY A 32 24.03 -2.21 -20.60
CA GLY A 32 23.31 -3.28 -21.26
C GLY A 32 22.93 -2.88 -22.69
N ASP A 33 23.26 -3.73 -23.66
CA ASP A 33 22.85 -3.56 -25.04
C ASP A 33 21.37 -3.95 -25.19
N MET A 34 20.56 -3.00 -25.67
CA MET A 34 19.11 -3.13 -25.82
C MET A 34 18.70 -4.37 -26.63
N LYS A 35 19.56 -4.84 -27.53
CA LYS A 35 19.37 -6.08 -28.29
C LYS A 35 19.19 -7.32 -27.40
N TYR A 36 19.79 -7.31 -26.20
CA TYR A 36 19.72 -8.40 -25.23
C TYR A 36 18.86 -8.08 -24.02
N PHE A 37 18.13 -6.95 -24.04
CA PHE A 37 17.27 -6.57 -22.93
C PHE A 37 16.17 -7.60 -22.69
N GLU A 38 15.58 -8.14 -23.75
CA GLU A 38 14.57 -9.20 -23.68
C GLU A 38 15.10 -10.43 -22.95
N ASN A 39 16.31 -10.88 -23.29
CA ASN A 39 16.97 -12.00 -22.61
C ASN A 39 17.22 -11.70 -21.12
N SER A 40 17.55 -10.45 -20.76
CA SER A 40 17.70 -10.03 -19.35
C SER A 40 16.38 -9.99 -18.54
N ILE A 41 15.23 -10.06 -19.23
CA ILE A 41 13.92 -10.23 -18.60
C ILE A 41 13.64 -11.71 -18.36
N ILE A 42 14.00 -12.56 -19.33
CA ILE A 42 13.66 -13.99 -19.37
C ILE A 42 14.64 -14.83 -18.54
N GLU A 43 15.94 -14.51 -18.57
CA GLU A 43 16.96 -15.24 -17.83
C GLU A 43 16.91 -14.91 -16.33
N ASN A 44 16.72 -15.96 -15.54
CA ASN A 44 16.43 -15.92 -14.10
C ASN A 44 17.66 -15.60 -13.23
N SER A 45 18.71 -15.02 -13.80
CA SER A 45 20.02 -14.84 -13.17
C SER A 45 20.04 -13.77 -12.07
N TYR A 46 19.00 -12.93 -11.96
CA TYR A 46 18.94 -11.82 -11.00
C TYR A 46 17.56 -11.63 -10.35
N ASN A 47 16.99 -12.62 -9.66
CA ASN A 47 15.80 -12.44 -8.80
C ASN A 47 14.61 -11.66 -9.43
N THR A 48 14.50 -11.73 -10.77
CA THR A 48 13.65 -10.88 -11.62
C THR A 48 12.20 -11.35 -11.66
N ASN A 49 11.95 -12.62 -11.33
CA ASN A 49 10.63 -13.25 -11.32
C ASN A 49 9.69 -12.77 -10.19
N TYR A 50 10.18 -11.95 -9.25
CA TYR A 50 9.35 -11.39 -8.18
C TYR A 50 8.77 -10.00 -8.49
N SER A 51 9.14 -9.40 -9.63
CA SER A 51 8.63 -8.09 -10.03
C SER A 51 7.53 -8.27 -11.07
N ASN A 52 6.29 -7.94 -10.71
CA ASN A 52 5.11 -8.11 -11.56
C ASN A 52 5.04 -7.12 -12.74
N LEU A 53 6.09 -6.34 -13.04
CA LEU A 53 6.22 -5.42 -14.18
C LEU A 53 5.00 -4.48 -14.44
N GLY A 54 4.18 -4.20 -13.42
CA GLY A 54 2.93 -3.46 -13.62
C GLY A 54 1.86 -4.23 -14.43
N ILE A 55 1.98 -5.56 -14.55
CA ILE A 55 0.94 -6.41 -15.13
C ILE A 55 -0.34 -6.20 -14.33
N ARG A 56 -1.36 -5.72 -15.02
CA ARG A 56 -2.70 -5.59 -14.45
C ARG A 56 -3.24 -7.01 -14.24
N PRO A 57 -3.77 -7.35 -13.06
CA PRO A 57 -4.48 -8.61 -12.84
C PRO A 57 -5.50 -8.87 -13.94
N GLU A 58 -5.61 -10.12 -14.40
CA GLU A 58 -6.66 -10.53 -15.32
C GLU A 58 -8.03 -10.13 -14.78
N ARG A 59 -8.83 -9.45 -15.60
CA ARG A 59 -10.02 -8.73 -15.17
C ARG A 59 -11.24 -9.65 -15.09
N TYR A 60 -11.31 -10.50 -14.07
CA TYR A 60 -12.46 -11.41 -13.92
C TYR A 60 -13.77 -10.68 -13.58
N VAL A 61 -13.69 -9.49 -12.97
CA VAL A 61 -14.83 -8.68 -12.55
C VAL A 61 -14.47 -7.20 -12.69
N THR A 62 -15.16 -6.42 -13.52
CA THR A 62 -14.85 -4.99 -13.76
C THR A 62 -16.01 -4.05 -13.45
N SER A 63 -17.25 -4.52 -13.52
CA SER A 63 -18.47 -3.72 -13.37
C SER A 63 -19.14 -3.86 -12.00
N SER A 64 -18.57 -4.64 -11.07
CA SER A 64 -19.20 -4.89 -9.77
C SER A 64 -18.32 -4.60 -8.56
N ARG A 65 -19.00 -4.32 -7.45
CA ARG A 65 -18.47 -4.06 -6.12
C ARG A 65 -18.82 -5.25 -5.23
N LEU A 66 -17.87 -5.73 -4.43
CA LEU A 66 -18.07 -6.83 -3.48
C LEU A 66 -18.47 -6.28 -2.11
N ASP A 67 -19.76 -6.34 -1.79
CA ASP A 67 -20.29 -5.76 -0.55
C ASP A 67 -20.14 -6.70 0.64
N SER A 68 -20.50 -7.98 0.46
CA SER A 68 -20.33 -8.97 1.51
C SER A 68 -20.10 -10.38 0.98
N VAL A 69 -19.42 -11.17 1.81
CA VAL A 69 -19.25 -12.62 1.64
C VAL A 69 -19.79 -13.29 2.89
N ILE A 70 -20.75 -14.19 2.71
CA ILE A 70 -21.39 -14.95 3.76
C ILE A 70 -20.92 -16.39 3.65
N ILE A 71 -20.05 -16.79 4.55
CA ILE A 71 -19.56 -18.17 4.65
C ILE A 71 -20.65 -18.98 5.34
N ILE A 72 -21.23 -19.94 4.60
CA ILE A 72 -22.19 -20.89 5.16
C ILE A 72 -21.40 -22.05 5.74
N ASP A 73 -20.69 -22.76 4.86
CA ASP A 73 -19.88 -23.94 5.16
C ASP A 73 -18.53 -23.87 4.42
N ASP A 74 -17.73 -24.92 4.51
CA ASP A 74 -16.41 -24.97 3.85
C ASP A 74 -16.51 -24.96 2.31
N ASP A 75 -17.55 -25.57 1.76
CA ASP A 75 -17.77 -25.67 0.32
C ASP A 75 -18.78 -24.63 -0.19
N LYS A 76 -19.47 -23.90 0.70
CA LYS A 76 -20.61 -23.07 0.32
C LYS A 76 -20.51 -21.66 0.90
N SER A 77 -20.54 -20.69 0.00
CA SER A 77 -20.55 -19.27 0.35
C SER A 77 -21.55 -18.50 -0.50
N VAL A 78 -22.18 -17.49 0.10
CA VAL A 78 -23.05 -16.55 -0.61
C VAL A 78 -22.32 -15.24 -0.77
N ILE A 79 -22.28 -14.75 -1.99
CA ILE A 79 -21.57 -13.53 -2.34
C ILE A 79 -22.60 -12.48 -2.72
N VAL A 80 -22.43 -11.29 -2.17
CA VAL A 80 -23.31 -10.15 -2.45
C VAL A 80 -22.49 -9.09 -3.14
N THR A 81 -22.87 -8.79 -4.36
CA THR A 81 -22.23 -7.77 -5.20
C THR A 81 -23.25 -6.72 -5.63
N SER A 82 -22.83 -5.47 -5.68
CA SER A 82 -23.61 -4.37 -6.24
C SER A 82 -23.03 -3.95 -7.59
N LYS A 83 -23.90 -3.40 -8.44
CA LYS A 83 -23.50 -2.83 -9.73
C LYS A 83 -22.78 -1.51 -9.47
N THR A 84 -21.64 -1.32 -10.11
CA THR A 84 -20.94 -0.05 -10.12
C THR A 84 -21.15 0.59 -11.49
N CYS A 85 -21.62 1.84 -11.52
CA CYS A 85 -21.73 2.59 -12.78
C CYS A 85 -20.32 2.97 -13.26
N LYS A 86 -19.74 2.17 -14.16
CA LYS A 86 -18.67 2.63 -15.04
C LYS A 86 -19.09 2.39 -16.48
N MET A 87 -19.18 3.49 -17.22
CA MET A 87 -19.28 3.51 -18.68
C MET A 87 -18.02 2.86 -19.23
N THR A 88 -18.14 1.64 -19.77
CA THR A 88 -17.16 1.11 -20.71
C THR A 88 -17.93 0.19 -21.66
N ASP A 89 -18.06 0.65 -22.90
CA ASP A 89 -18.87 0.09 -23.99
C ASP A 89 -18.36 -1.25 -24.56
N PHE A 90 -17.79 -2.11 -23.72
CA PHE A 90 -17.35 -3.43 -24.17
C PHE A 90 -17.97 -4.49 -23.29
N ASP A 91 -19.07 -5.01 -23.82
CA ASP A 91 -19.82 -6.18 -23.37
C ASP A 91 -18.94 -7.44 -23.56
N ILE A 92 -17.86 -7.53 -22.78
CA ILE A 92 -16.98 -8.68 -22.75
C ILE A 92 -17.61 -9.64 -21.73
N SER A 93 -18.54 -10.48 -22.21
CA SER A 93 -19.06 -11.67 -21.52
C SER A 93 -19.01 -11.56 -19.98
N GLU A 94 -19.99 -10.89 -19.38
CA GLU A 94 -20.05 -10.78 -17.90
C GLU A 94 -20.11 -12.18 -17.29
N LYS A 95 -18.95 -12.73 -16.89
CA LYS A 95 -18.85 -13.97 -16.11
C LYS A 95 -19.50 -13.82 -14.74
N TRP A 96 -19.78 -12.57 -14.34
CA TRP A 96 -20.28 -12.21 -13.04
C TRP A 96 -21.37 -11.14 -13.16
N LYS A 97 -22.60 -11.48 -12.74
CA LYS A 97 -23.68 -10.49 -12.64
C LYS A 97 -23.74 -9.90 -11.24
N PRO A 98 -23.94 -8.58 -11.09
CA PRO A 98 -24.18 -7.99 -9.80
C PRO A 98 -25.47 -8.56 -9.19
N GLY A 99 -25.43 -8.86 -7.90
CA GLY A 99 -26.52 -9.48 -7.17
C GLY A 99 -26.02 -10.40 -6.07
N ARG A 100 -26.96 -11.22 -5.59
CA ARG A 100 -26.69 -12.27 -4.60
C ARG A 100 -26.52 -13.59 -5.34
N ASP A 101 -25.35 -14.20 -5.21
CA ASP A 101 -25.07 -15.50 -5.84
C ASP A 101 -24.54 -16.49 -4.81
N THR A 102 -24.86 -17.77 -4.99
CA THR A 102 -24.39 -18.85 -4.13
C THR A 102 -23.33 -19.63 -4.87
N VAL A 103 -22.13 -19.69 -4.32
CA VAL A 103 -20.99 -20.32 -4.94
C VAL A 103 -20.61 -21.57 -4.15
N TYR A 104 -20.40 -22.65 -4.91
CA TYR A 104 -20.07 -23.97 -4.41
C TYR A 104 -18.64 -24.36 -4.83
N ASN A 105 -17.87 -24.95 -3.91
CA ASN A 105 -16.51 -25.46 -4.13
C ASN A 105 -15.59 -24.46 -4.85
N HIS A 106 -15.75 -23.18 -4.58
CA HIS A 106 -14.98 -22.16 -5.27
C HIS A 106 -13.68 -21.91 -4.54
N ARG A 107 -12.56 -22.12 -5.24
CA ARG A 107 -11.19 -22.05 -4.71
C ARG A 107 -10.91 -20.86 -3.76
N VAL A 108 -11.53 -19.71 -4.02
CA VAL A 108 -11.34 -18.49 -3.20
C VAL A 108 -12.41 -18.30 -2.13
N PHE A 109 -13.67 -18.66 -2.41
CA PHE A 109 -14.80 -18.38 -1.52
C PHE A 109 -15.10 -19.56 -0.58
N SER A 110 -14.43 -20.68 -0.79
CA SER A 110 -14.37 -21.86 0.08
C SER A 110 -13.15 -21.86 1.01
N ASP A 111 -12.33 -20.78 0.99
CA ASP A 111 -11.17 -20.69 1.87
C ASP A 111 -11.60 -20.31 3.30
N ARG A 112 -11.15 -21.10 4.28
CA ARG A 112 -11.40 -20.85 5.71
C ARG A 112 -10.63 -19.62 6.22
N ASN A 113 -9.53 -19.25 5.57
CA ASN A 113 -8.70 -18.13 5.97
C ASN A 113 -9.08 -16.86 5.22
N ILE A 114 -9.74 -15.94 5.93
CA ILE A 114 -10.18 -14.65 5.37
C ILE A 114 -9.01 -13.81 4.90
N GLU A 115 -7.85 -13.85 5.54
CA GLU A 115 -6.69 -13.06 5.11
C GLU A 115 -6.15 -13.58 3.78
N THR A 116 -6.11 -14.91 3.58
CA THR A 116 -5.73 -15.53 2.31
C THR A 116 -6.75 -15.25 1.22
N MET A 117 -8.04 -15.32 1.55
CA MET A 117 -9.13 -14.95 0.64
C MET A 117 -9.00 -13.48 0.24
N LYS A 118 -8.87 -12.54 1.19
CA LYS A 118 -8.68 -11.11 0.91
C LYS A 118 -7.46 -10.85 0.04
N LYS A 119 -6.34 -11.50 0.33
CA LYS A 119 -5.12 -11.43 -0.49
C LYS A 119 -5.41 -11.88 -1.93
N THR A 120 -6.04 -13.04 -2.10
CA THR A 120 -6.37 -13.58 -3.42
C THR A 120 -7.36 -12.70 -4.18
N LEU A 121 -8.36 -12.13 -3.49
CA LEU A 121 -9.30 -11.19 -4.06
C LEU A 121 -8.61 -9.91 -4.53
N LYS A 122 -7.63 -9.39 -3.78
CA LYS A 122 -6.84 -8.21 -4.20
C LYS A 122 -5.90 -8.50 -5.37
N GLU A 123 -5.30 -9.69 -5.40
CA GLU A 123 -4.32 -10.07 -6.42
C GLU A 123 -4.96 -10.52 -7.73
N LYS A 124 -6.10 -11.20 -7.67
CA LYS A 124 -6.71 -11.88 -8.83
C LYS A 124 -8.06 -11.32 -9.25
N TYR A 125 -8.75 -10.55 -8.40
CA TYR A 125 -10.06 -9.98 -8.72
C TYR A 125 -9.96 -8.47 -8.79
N ASN A 126 -10.81 -7.85 -9.60
CA ASN A 126 -10.79 -6.41 -9.85
C ASN A 126 -12.11 -5.73 -9.44
N PHE A 127 -12.64 -6.14 -8.28
CA PHE A 127 -13.79 -5.46 -7.67
C PHE A 127 -13.48 -3.97 -7.50
N GLN A 128 -14.49 -3.13 -7.72
CA GLN A 128 -14.29 -1.67 -7.73
C GLN A 128 -14.04 -1.07 -6.34
N ASN A 129 -14.41 -1.78 -5.27
CA ASN A 129 -14.14 -1.36 -3.90
C ASN A 129 -12.85 -1.95 -3.35
N ASP A 130 -12.31 -1.30 -2.32
CA ASP A 130 -11.29 -1.90 -1.48
C ASP A 130 -11.87 -3.16 -0.79
N ILE A 131 -11.20 -4.30 -0.96
CA ILE A 131 -11.58 -5.57 -0.35
C ILE A 131 -11.56 -5.49 1.18
N ASP A 132 -10.78 -4.59 1.78
CA ASP A 132 -10.82 -4.38 3.23
C ASP A 132 -12.13 -3.74 3.72
N SER A 133 -12.89 -3.11 2.81
CA SER A 133 -14.23 -2.59 3.10
C SER A 133 -15.36 -3.63 2.97
N THR A 134 -15.06 -4.81 2.40
CA THR A 134 -16.03 -5.91 2.27
C THR A 134 -16.35 -6.52 3.63
N VAL A 135 -17.64 -6.77 3.87
CA VAL A 135 -18.11 -7.40 5.11
C VAL A 135 -18.06 -8.92 4.98
N PHE A 136 -17.27 -9.57 5.84
CA PHE A 136 -17.22 -11.03 5.93
C PHE A 136 -18.12 -11.50 7.08
N LEU A 137 -19.10 -12.33 6.76
CA LEU A 137 -20.07 -12.88 7.69
C LEU A 137 -19.90 -14.40 7.75
N LYS A 138 -20.05 -14.98 8.94
CA LYS A 138 -20.20 -16.42 9.13
C LYS A 138 -21.63 -16.74 9.54
N TYR A 139 -22.25 -17.69 8.86
CA TYR A 139 -23.53 -18.25 9.28
C TYR A 139 -23.31 -19.23 10.44
N ASP A 140 -24.16 -19.14 11.45
CA ASP A 140 -24.16 -20.04 12.60
C ASP A 140 -25.45 -20.86 12.56
N GLU A 141 -25.35 -22.14 12.20
CA GLU A 141 -26.50 -23.03 12.04
C GLU A 141 -27.33 -23.18 13.32
N LYS A 142 -26.67 -23.20 14.49
CA LYS A 142 -27.33 -23.39 15.79
C LYS A 142 -28.19 -22.19 16.15
N THR A 143 -27.67 -20.99 15.89
CA THR A 143 -28.36 -19.74 16.24
C THR A 143 -29.17 -19.14 15.10
N LYS A 144 -29.03 -19.67 13.88
CA LYS A 144 -29.59 -19.15 12.62
C LYS A 144 -29.29 -17.66 12.40
N LYS A 145 -28.12 -17.20 12.86
CA LYS A 145 -27.69 -15.80 12.81
C LYS A 145 -26.38 -15.65 12.04
N TYR A 146 -26.21 -14.47 11.44
CA TYR A 146 -24.96 -14.07 10.80
C TYR A 146 -24.10 -13.30 11.79
N LYS A 147 -22.83 -13.69 11.92
CA LYS A 147 -21.86 -13.01 12.79
C LYS A 147 -20.76 -12.40 11.94
N PRO A 148 -20.42 -11.12 12.13
CA PRO A 148 -19.28 -10.52 11.44
C PRO A 148 -18.00 -11.16 11.91
N ILE A 149 -17.15 -11.56 10.95
CA ILE A 149 -15.85 -12.11 11.25
C ILE A 149 -14.90 -10.92 11.38
N SER A 150 -14.63 -10.53 12.64
CA SER A 150 -13.79 -9.37 12.90
C SER A 150 -12.36 -9.65 12.43
N THR A 151 -11.99 -9.09 11.30
CA THR A 151 -10.58 -8.92 10.95
C THR A 151 -10.10 -7.70 11.72
N LYS A 152 -9.87 -7.86 13.03
CA LYS A 152 -9.24 -6.80 13.83
C LYS A 152 -7.78 -6.67 13.38
N ARG A 153 -7.54 -5.86 12.34
CA ARG A 153 -6.28 -5.13 12.28
C ARG A 153 -6.34 -4.16 13.46
N LYS A 154 -5.57 -4.45 14.52
CA LYS A 154 -5.21 -3.42 15.50
C LYS A 154 -4.45 -2.37 14.71
N ILE A 155 -5.14 -1.38 14.16
CA ILE A 155 -4.52 -0.15 13.71
C ILE A 155 -3.97 0.45 15.00
N LYS A 156 -2.67 0.23 15.25
CA LYS A 156 -1.98 1.00 16.27
C LYS A 156 -2.12 2.44 15.79
N LYS A 157 -3.02 3.20 16.42
CA LYS A 157 -3.11 4.64 16.25
C LYS A 157 -1.70 5.11 16.54
N ALA A 158 -0.96 5.54 15.52
CA ALA A 158 0.34 6.13 15.74
C ALA A 158 0.06 7.38 16.58
N GLU A 159 0.37 7.33 17.87
CA GLU A 159 0.48 8.52 18.69
C GLU A 159 1.52 9.39 17.98
N ILE A 160 1.05 10.40 17.25
CA ILE A 160 1.89 11.52 16.88
C ILE A 160 2.19 12.21 18.21
N LYS A 161 3.22 11.73 18.91
CA LYS A 161 3.87 12.54 19.93
C LYS A 161 4.40 13.73 19.15
N SER A 162 3.76 14.89 19.33
CA SER A 162 4.33 16.16 18.90
C SER A 162 5.71 16.23 19.52
N LEU A 163 6.72 15.92 18.70
CA LEU A 163 8.11 16.03 19.07
C LEU A 163 8.36 17.54 19.11
N GLU A 164 8.04 18.20 20.23
CA GLU A 164 8.69 19.44 20.58
C GLU A 164 10.18 19.11 20.69
N SER A 165 10.89 19.27 19.56
CA SER A 165 12.29 18.97 19.50
C SER A 165 12.99 19.94 20.44
N LYS A 166 13.83 19.41 21.33
CA LYS A 166 14.67 20.21 22.24
C LYS A 166 15.47 21.28 21.48
N GLU A 167 15.73 21.05 20.21
CA GLU A 167 16.38 21.99 19.30
C GLU A 167 15.52 23.26 19.08
N GLY A 168 14.21 23.13 18.84
CA GLY A 168 13.32 24.27 18.68
C GLY A 168 13.25 25.17 19.93
N ILE A 169 13.21 24.55 21.12
CA ILE A 169 13.25 25.27 22.39
C ILE A 169 14.61 25.98 22.57
N MET A 170 15.72 25.35 22.17
CA MET A 170 17.04 25.96 22.27
C MET A 170 17.21 27.17 21.34
N TYR A 171 16.66 27.12 20.11
CA TYR A 171 16.68 28.26 19.19
C TYR A 171 15.88 29.45 19.73
N VAL A 172 14.70 29.22 20.32
CA VAL A 172 13.89 30.28 20.94
C VAL A 172 14.63 30.91 22.12
N LEU A 173 15.34 30.11 22.91
CA LEU A 173 16.12 30.59 24.06
C LEU A 173 17.32 31.46 23.63
N VAL A 174 18.04 31.05 22.58
CA VAL A 174 19.14 31.85 22.00
C VAL A 174 18.62 33.18 21.43
N LEU A 175 17.49 33.16 20.72
CA LEU A 175 16.87 34.38 20.19
C LEU A 175 16.42 35.32 21.31
N ALA A 176 15.83 34.79 22.39
CA ALA A 176 15.43 35.59 23.55
C ALA A 176 16.64 36.27 24.21
N ILE A 177 17.73 35.55 24.44
CA ILE A 177 18.96 36.12 25.03
C ILE A 177 19.55 37.21 24.12
N ALA A 178 19.58 37.00 22.81
CA ALA A 178 20.08 38.00 21.85
C ALA A 178 19.25 39.29 21.87
N VAL A 179 17.92 39.18 21.93
CA VAL A 179 17.02 40.34 22.04
C VAL A 179 17.22 41.07 23.36
N PHE A 180 17.31 40.37 24.48
CA PHE A 180 17.58 40.99 25.79
C PHE A 180 18.94 41.70 25.83
N GLY A 181 19.97 41.09 25.24
CA GLY A 181 21.30 41.71 25.12
C GLY A 181 21.26 42.99 24.28
N ALA A 182 20.58 42.96 23.13
CA ALA A 182 20.41 44.13 22.27
C ALA A 182 19.64 45.26 22.99
N VAL A 183 18.54 44.94 23.68
CA VAL A 183 17.77 45.91 24.46
C VAL A 183 18.62 46.51 25.58
N PHE A 184 19.40 45.71 26.30
CA PHE A 184 20.25 46.19 27.39
C PHE A 184 21.35 47.13 26.88
N ILE A 185 21.97 46.80 25.74
CA ILE A 185 22.99 47.65 25.09
C ILE A 185 22.35 48.95 24.59
N CYS A 186 21.20 48.89 23.93
CA CYS A 186 20.47 50.07 23.46
C CYS A 186 19.99 50.96 24.62
N ARG A 187 19.66 50.39 25.79
CA ARG A 187 19.29 51.15 27.00
C ARG A 187 20.47 51.79 27.70
N LYS A 188 21.67 51.23 27.57
CA LYS A 188 22.91 51.76 28.18
C LYS A 188 23.54 52.88 27.34
N ASN A 189 23.32 52.88 26.03
CA ASN A 189 23.82 53.89 25.09
C ASN A 189 22.82 55.04 24.80
N ARG A 190 21.77 55.17 25.60
CA ARG A 190 20.82 56.29 25.59
C ARG A 190 20.85 56.98 26.94
#